data_AF-A0A947KFY5-F1
#
_entry.id   AF-A0A947KFY5-F1
#
_cell.length_a   1.000
_cell.length_b   1.000
_cell.length_c   1.000
_cell.angle_alpha   90.00
_cell.angle_beta   90.00
_cell.angle_gamma   90.00
#
_symmetry.space_group_name_H-M   'P 1'
#
loop_
_entity.id
_entity.type
_entity.pdbx_description
1 polymer ?
#
loop_
_entity_poly.entity_id
_entity_poly.type
_entity_poly.pdbx_seq_one_letter_code
_entity_poly.pdbx_strand_id
1 'polypeptide(L)'
;MKKIFNNIIIITLALLTSFNSIIARQSDNKNLAVFPFAARGMTDIEAYAISDRIRNEFAQSDQYTILERGMMEEILKEQAFQLSGACSESSCLVEAGQLLAVHYIAGGSVTKVGNLFTIEARIVDVESGKIVKNVIEDYMGPIENLLVYTTKTVVQKLLGVESGINSIALIGKSDLLVKSNPPGGTIYINDKPIGDVTPYTIQGLSEGEIRVKVQKDNLVSEKLVSIGINEIKEIGLDLEPEKFTLRVYSEPSGANVSINDLNIGQTPLDFTILDTTNLFMLKLSKAYYMNFIDTVRFSEKTLQRLYYTLQPCGQINIIKVKDTDIYLNKTLILSKNKQIMESNFQVIYSFISNKITIDQLEIREYEVWINKEYFEPITLVLKMDKDDRIKMISPQFQRKEIDNELLPQHRMEGGILVIRNDSIPANIQIIGNQYKTDSLFQPNQIEQIDVPFDNYRVIAQADNCFIFDRSAEVFSSTPVVINISFDSPKQRNAIIMSSIMPGFGQLYSLQDSKGGIFLISSWFGVVWAYNSVKNYNVEKDNYDELTSLYNSSVSLDDLTKYQKLLTDSKENLDSHKLQLSVALSLTGIIYITNLIDICFFYPSVYHQNISFNFNPIVNYYEVSYHF
;
A
#
# COMPACT_ATOMS: atom_id res chain seq x y z
N MET A 1 -29.36 -54.25 48.36
CA MET A 1 -29.71 -53.41 47.19
C MET A 1 -30.75 -52.32 47.46
N LYS A 2 -31.79 -52.52 48.29
CA LYS A 2 -32.79 -51.47 48.61
C LYS A 2 -32.24 -50.20 49.31
N LYS A 3 -31.20 -50.30 50.15
CA LYS A 3 -30.59 -49.12 50.83
C LYS A 3 -29.76 -48.22 49.92
N ILE A 4 -29.16 -48.77 48.85
CA ILE A 4 -28.37 -47.97 47.90
C ILE A 4 -29.30 -47.22 46.93
N PHE A 5 -30.42 -47.84 46.54
CA PHE A 5 -31.44 -47.20 45.70
C PHE A 5 -32.16 -46.05 46.44
N ASN A 6 -32.41 -46.19 47.74
CA ASN A 6 -33.06 -45.15 48.53
C ASN A 6 -32.16 -43.92 48.75
N ASN A 7 -30.84 -44.11 48.86
CA ASN A 7 -29.90 -43.00 49.01
C ASN A 7 -29.65 -42.27 47.67
N ILE A 8 -29.73 -42.96 46.53
CA ILE A 8 -29.65 -42.32 45.20
C ILE A 8 -30.91 -41.48 44.92
N ILE A 9 -32.10 -41.93 45.35
CA ILE A 9 -33.35 -41.15 45.22
C ILE A 9 -33.34 -39.91 46.13
N ILE A 10 -32.81 -40.01 47.36
CA ILE A 10 -32.71 -38.84 48.26
C ILE A 10 -31.68 -37.82 47.75
N ILE A 11 -30.56 -38.27 47.18
CA ILE A 11 -29.53 -37.37 46.61
C ILE A 11 -30.02 -36.73 45.29
N THR A 12 -30.77 -37.45 44.46
CA THR A 12 -31.38 -36.88 43.23
C THR A 12 -32.56 -35.95 43.54
N LEU A 13 -33.36 -36.22 44.58
CA LEU A 13 -34.44 -35.32 45.01
C LEU A 13 -33.90 -34.04 45.69
N ALA A 14 -32.78 -34.12 46.41
CA ALA A 14 -32.11 -32.95 47.00
C ALA A 14 -31.36 -32.09 45.96
N LEU A 15 -30.89 -32.68 44.86
CA LEU A 15 -30.29 -31.96 43.72
C LEU A 15 -31.33 -31.34 42.78
N LEU A 16 -32.58 -31.80 42.79
CA LEU A 16 -33.69 -31.20 42.01
C LEU A 16 -34.43 -30.08 42.77
N THR A 17 -34.30 -29.99 44.11
CA THR A 17 -34.84 -28.87 44.90
C THR A 17 -33.87 -27.71 45.11
N SER A 18 -32.58 -27.88 44.80
CA SER A 18 -31.58 -26.79 44.81
C SER A 18 -31.40 -26.09 43.44
N PHE A 19 -32.15 -26.50 42.41
CA PHE A 19 -32.17 -25.86 41.09
C PHE A 19 -33.36 -24.91 40.85
N ASN A 20 -34.25 -24.72 41.85
CA ASN A 20 -35.42 -23.82 41.75
C ASN A 20 -35.33 -22.61 42.71
N SER A 21 -34.14 -22.05 42.89
CA SER A 21 -33.97 -20.77 43.63
C SER A 21 -33.12 -19.75 42.87
N ILE A 22 -32.96 -19.93 41.56
CA ILE A 22 -32.30 -18.95 40.69
C ILE A 22 -33.06 -18.94 39.36
N ILE A 23 -34.25 -18.35 39.37
CA ILE A 23 -34.88 -17.52 38.33
C ILE A 23 -36.27 -17.19 38.86
N ALA A 24 -36.33 -16.09 39.60
CA ALA A 24 -37.47 -15.18 39.69
C ALA A 24 -37.00 -13.94 40.45
N ARG A 25 -35.91 -13.30 39.98
CA ARG A 25 -35.77 -11.87 40.22
C ARG A 25 -36.63 -11.22 39.15
N GLN A 26 -37.94 -11.17 39.43
CA GLN A 26 -38.85 -10.31 38.70
C GLN A 26 -38.35 -8.88 38.98
N SER A 27 -37.46 -8.41 38.11
CA SER A 27 -37.06 -7.00 38.06
C SER A 27 -38.32 -6.25 37.71
N ASP A 28 -38.89 -5.58 38.70
CA ASP A 28 -39.87 -4.53 38.52
C ASP A 28 -39.24 -3.55 37.51
N ASN A 29 -39.61 -3.65 36.23
CA ASN A 29 -38.79 -3.13 35.15
C ASN A 29 -38.94 -1.60 35.10
N LYS A 30 -38.10 -0.92 35.88
CA LYS A 30 -38.13 0.52 36.06
C LYS A 30 -37.60 1.18 34.79
N ASN A 31 -38.51 1.64 33.96
CA ASN A 31 -38.18 2.42 32.77
C ASN A 31 -37.57 3.77 33.16
N LEU A 32 -36.41 4.11 32.56
CA LEU A 32 -35.70 5.37 32.76
C LEU A 32 -35.48 6.07 31.42
N ALA A 33 -35.80 7.37 31.35
CA ALA A 33 -35.40 8.22 30.23
C ALA A 33 -34.16 9.04 30.59
N VAL A 34 -33.24 9.22 29.63
CA VAL A 34 -32.11 10.17 29.75
C VAL A 34 -32.40 11.37 28.88
N PHE A 35 -32.83 12.46 29.52
CA PHE A 35 -33.15 13.73 28.89
C PHE A 35 -31.86 14.45 28.47
N PRO A 36 -31.87 15.23 27.36
CA PRO A 36 -30.72 16.00 26.94
C PRO A 36 -30.19 16.94 28.03
N PHE A 37 -28.89 16.90 28.29
CA PHE A 37 -28.21 17.78 29.22
C PHE A 37 -28.07 19.18 28.64
N ALA A 38 -28.31 20.20 29.47
CA ALA A 38 -28.19 21.59 29.05
C ALA A 38 -26.73 22.00 28.86
N ALA A 39 -26.42 22.60 27.71
CA ALA A 39 -25.10 23.15 27.42
C ALA A 39 -24.92 24.51 28.11
N ARG A 40 -23.82 24.70 28.85
CA ARG A 40 -23.40 25.99 29.41
C ARG A 40 -21.94 26.25 29.06
N GLY A 41 -21.66 27.23 28.20
CA GLY A 41 -20.29 27.52 27.75
C GLY A 41 -19.72 26.52 26.72
N MET A 42 -20.58 25.70 26.11
CA MET A 42 -20.26 24.76 25.02
C MET A 42 -21.40 24.73 24.00
N THR A 43 -21.24 24.00 22.90
CA THR A 43 -22.29 23.83 21.88
C THR A 43 -23.34 22.81 22.32
N ASP A 44 -24.57 22.96 21.83
CA ASP A 44 -25.63 21.97 22.08
C ASP A 44 -25.25 20.58 21.54
N ILE A 45 -24.55 20.52 20.41
CA ILE A 45 -24.09 19.27 19.79
C ILE A 45 -23.14 18.51 20.73
N GLU A 46 -22.19 19.21 21.36
CA GLU A 46 -21.27 18.60 22.33
C GLU A 46 -22.03 18.05 23.55
N ALA A 47 -23.00 18.82 24.08
CA ALA A 47 -23.82 18.37 25.21
C ALA A 47 -24.73 17.19 24.84
N TYR A 48 -25.27 17.15 23.61
CA TYR A 48 -26.03 16.01 23.10
C TYR A 48 -25.16 14.75 23.01
N ALA A 49 -23.93 14.86 22.51
CA ALA A 49 -23.00 13.73 22.45
C ALA A 49 -22.69 13.17 23.84
N ILE A 50 -22.51 14.04 24.85
CA ILE A 50 -22.34 13.64 26.25
C ILE A 50 -23.60 12.95 26.78
N SER A 51 -24.78 13.48 26.46
CA SER A 51 -26.07 12.92 26.87
C SER A 51 -26.30 11.52 26.28
N ASP A 52 -25.99 11.33 25.00
CA ASP A 52 -26.09 10.05 24.31
C ASP A 52 -25.11 9.03 24.91
N ARG A 53 -23.91 9.48 25.27
CA ARG A 53 -22.96 8.61 25.95
C ARG A 53 -23.43 8.19 27.33
N ILE A 54 -23.95 9.11 28.14
CA ILE A 54 -24.58 8.80 29.43
C ILE A 54 -25.74 7.82 29.26
N ARG A 55 -26.60 8.00 28.25
CA ARG A 55 -27.68 7.06 27.92
C ARG A 55 -27.16 5.65 27.66
N ASN A 56 -26.09 5.54 26.89
CA ASN A 56 -25.47 4.25 26.58
C ASN A 56 -24.84 3.59 27.81
N GLU A 57 -24.20 4.35 28.70
CA GLU A 57 -23.64 3.82 29.96
C GLU A 57 -24.75 3.31 30.90
N PHE A 58 -25.90 4.01 30.96
CA PHE A 58 -27.07 3.51 31.69
C PHE A 58 -27.63 2.22 31.08
N ALA A 59 -27.71 2.14 29.74
CA ALA A 59 -28.20 0.95 29.04
C ALA A 59 -27.31 -0.28 29.26
N GLN A 60 -25.99 -0.09 29.48
CA GLN A 60 -25.05 -1.17 29.78
C GLN A 60 -25.09 -1.69 31.23
N SER A 61 -25.79 -0.98 32.13
CA SER A 61 -25.79 -1.31 33.56
C SER A 61 -26.82 -2.35 33.99
N ASP A 62 -27.73 -2.75 33.08
CA ASP A 62 -28.89 -3.65 33.30
C ASP A 62 -29.82 -3.25 34.48
N GLN A 63 -29.61 -2.10 35.12
CA GLN A 63 -30.39 -1.66 36.30
C GLN A 63 -31.72 -0.98 35.93
N TYR A 64 -31.82 -0.42 34.73
CA TYR A 64 -33.01 0.24 34.20
C TYR A 64 -33.25 -0.15 32.74
N THR A 65 -34.51 -0.18 32.32
CA THR A 65 -34.84 -0.25 30.89
C THR A 65 -34.83 1.17 30.32
N ILE A 66 -33.93 1.42 29.38
CA ILE A 66 -33.69 2.78 28.87
C ILE A 66 -34.59 3.08 27.67
N LEU A 67 -35.30 4.20 27.72
CA LEU A 67 -36.07 4.69 26.58
C LEU A 67 -35.13 5.24 25.51
N GLU A 68 -35.27 4.74 24.28
CA GLU A 68 -34.46 5.21 23.15
C GLU A 68 -34.76 6.66 22.79
N ARG A 69 -33.74 7.33 22.24
CA ARG A 69 -33.80 8.76 21.89
C ARG A 69 -34.92 9.09 20.91
N GLY A 70 -35.01 8.32 19.81
CA GLY A 70 -35.97 8.59 18.74
C GLY A 70 -37.41 8.49 19.23
N MET A 71 -37.71 7.49 20.06
CA MET A 71 -39.03 7.31 20.66
C MET A 71 -39.39 8.47 21.59
N MET A 72 -38.44 8.94 22.39
CA MET A 72 -38.64 10.10 23.26
C MET A 72 -38.91 11.38 22.46
N GLU A 73 -38.16 11.62 21.37
CA GLU A 73 -38.37 12.78 20.50
C GLU A 73 -39.73 12.74 19.78
N GLU A 74 -40.18 11.56 19.35
CA GLU A 74 -41.50 11.37 18.71
C GLU A 74 -42.64 11.66 19.68
N ILE A 75 -42.61 11.08 20.89
CA ILE A 75 -43.65 11.28 21.92
C ILE A 75 -43.75 12.77 22.32
N LEU A 76 -42.62 13.45 22.54
CA LEU A 76 -42.62 14.85 22.94
C LEU A 76 -43.09 15.78 21.81
N LYS A 77 -42.81 15.42 20.56
CA LYS A 77 -43.28 16.15 19.38
C LYS A 77 -44.79 15.99 19.17
N GLU A 78 -45.33 14.78 19.35
CA GLU A 78 -46.76 14.49 19.21
C GLU A 78 -47.62 15.22 20.26
N GLN A 79 -47.10 15.40 21.47
CA GLN A 79 -47.77 16.14 22.54
C GLN A 79 -47.61 17.67 22.44
N ALA A 80 -47.06 18.17 21.31
CA ALA A 80 -46.79 19.60 21.07
C ALA A 80 -46.03 20.29 22.23
N PHE A 81 -45.13 19.55 22.89
CA PHE A 81 -44.36 20.06 24.00
C PHE A 81 -43.45 21.20 23.51
N GLN A 82 -43.71 22.42 23.96
CA GLN A 82 -43.10 23.64 23.42
C GLN A 82 -41.61 23.81 23.77
N LEU A 83 -41.04 22.88 24.55
CA LEU A 83 -39.65 22.89 25.00
C LEU A 83 -38.89 21.72 24.38
N SER A 84 -38.65 21.75 23.07
CA SER A 84 -37.72 20.81 22.41
C SER A 84 -36.24 21.13 22.71
N GLY A 85 -35.95 21.69 23.90
CA GLY A 85 -34.63 22.12 24.36
C GLY A 85 -34.26 21.46 25.68
N ALA A 86 -32.97 21.51 26.03
CA ALA A 86 -32.44 20.86 27.22
C ALA A 86 -32.99 21.48 28.51
N CYS A 87 -33.52 20.63 29.40
CA CYS A 87 -34.06 21.02 30.69
C CYS A 87 -33.10 20.68 31.83
N SER A 88 -32.75 21.70 32.63
CA SER A 88 -31.80 21.53 33.75
C SER A 88 -32.46 21.63 35.13
N GLU A 89 -33.74 22.00 35.20
CA GLU A 89 -34.50 22.08 36.46
C GLU A 89 -35.30 20.78 36.71
N SER A 90 -35.44 20.39 37.98
CA SER A 90 -36.16 19.17 38.35
C SER A 90 -37.65 19.22 37.96
N SER A 91 -38.28 20.40 38.02
CA SER A 91 -39.66 20.63 37.60
C SER A 91 -39.89 20.27 36.13
N CYS A 92 -39.03 20.75 35.21
CA CYS A 92 -39.14 20.41 33.80
C CYS A 92 -38.87 18.92 33.54
N LEU A 93 -37.89 18.32 34.23
CA LEU A 93 -37.62 16.88 34.08
C LEU A 93 -38.83 16.03 34.49
N VAL A 94 -39.53 16.39 35.58
CA VAL A 94 -40.75 15.67 36.00
C VAL A 94 -41.85 15.75 34.94
N GLU A 95 -42.10 16.94 34.40
CA GLU A 95 -43.12 17.13 33.34
C GLU A 95 -42.78 16.31 32.07
N ALA A 96 -41.52 16.37 31.63
CA ALA A 96 -41.05 15.56 30.51
C ALA A 96 -41.17 14.05 30.80
N GLY A 97 -40.86 13.62 32.01
CA GLY A 97 -40.98 12.21 32.43
C GLY A 97 -42.43 11.71 32.43
N GLN A 98 -43.38 12.56 32.80
CA GLN A 98 -44.82 12.24 32.78
C GLN A 98 -45.33 12.05 31.34
N LEU A 99 -44.90 12.92 30.41
CA LEU A 99 -45.23 12.78 28.99
C LEU A 99 -44.64 11.51 28.38
N LEU A 100 -43.42 11.14 28.80
CA LEU A 100 -42.72 9.94 28.34
C LEU A 100 -43.19 8.65 29.03
N ALA A 101 -44.09 8.74 30.01
CA ALA A 101 -44.58 7.61 30.80
C ALA A 101 -43.45 6.73 31.39
N VAL A 102 -42.39 7.37 31.90
CA VAL A 102 -41.26 6.69 32.56
C VAL A 102 -41.32 6.82 34.07
N HIS A 103 -40.77 5.84 34.79
CA HIS A 103 -40.73 5.84 36.26
C HIS A 103 -39.65 6.80 36.78
N TYR A 104 -38.52 6.84 36.07
CA TYR A 104 -37.39 7.70 36.41
C TYR A 104 -36.95 8.51 35.19
N ILE A 105 -36.43 9.70 35.46
CA ILE A 105 -35.80 10.52 34.44
C ILE A 105 -34.45 11.03 34.93
N ALA A 106 -33.43 10.86 34.10
CA ALA A 106 -32.11 11.41 34.33
C ALA A 106 -31.89 12.63 33.45
N GLY A 107 -31.28 13.69 34.01
CA GLY A 107 -30.97 14.90 33.27
C GLY A 107 -30.10 15.85 34.08
N GLY A 108 -29.75 17.00 33.50
CA GLY A 108 -28.90 17.97 34.17
C GLY A 108 -28.24 18.95 33.20
N SER A 109 -27.00 19.34 33.50
CA SER A 109 -26.25 20.30 32.67
C SER A 109 -24.77 19.95 32.58
N VAL A 110 -24.15 20.33 31.46
CA VAL A 110 -22.71 20.29 31.28
C VAL A 110 -22.20 21.73 31.12
N THR A 111 -21.33 22.13 32.03
CA THR A 111 -20.73 23.47 32.04
C THR A 111 -19.28 23.41 31.61
N LYS A 112 -18.86 24.33 30.74
CA LYS A 112 -17.46 24.49 30.32
C LYS A 112 -16.97 25.90 30.64
N VAL A 113 -15.83 25.97 31.32
CA VAL A 113 -15.10 27.23 31.56
C VAL A 113 -13.62 26.97 31.25
N GLY A 114 -13.13 27.51 30.13
CA GLY A 114 -11.80 27.18 29.63
C GLY A 114 -11.69 25.69 29.30
N ASN A 115 -10.83 24.97 30.04
CA ASN A 115 -10.62 23.52 29.91
C ASN A 115 -11.27 22.70 31.05
N LEU A 116 -11.98 23.36 31.97
CA LEU A 116 -12.73 22.70 33.04
C LEU A 116 -14.15 22.42 32.56
N PHE A 117 -14.57 21.17 32.69
CA PHE A 117 -15.91 20.69 32.43
C PHE A 117 -16.54 20.22 33.74
N THR A 118 -17.78 20.63 34.00
CA THR A 118 -18.58 20.17 35.14
C THR A 118 -19.85 19.51 34.63
N ILE A 119 -20.02 18.21 34.89
CA ILE A 119 -21.28 17.49 34.65
C ILE A 119 -22.06 17.46 35.95
N GLU A 120 -23.19 18.16 35.98
CA GLU A 120 -24.19 18.00 37.02
C GLU A 120 -25.32 17.12 36.49
N ALA A 121 -25.53 15.96 37.11
CA ALA A 121 -26.50 14.96 36.70
C ALA A 121 -27.37 14.50 37.88
N ARG A 122 -28.66 14.30 37.65
CA ARG A 122 -29.60 13.82 38.67
C ARG A 122 -30.58 12.82 38.12
N ILE A 123 -31.01 11.87 38.95
CA ILE A 123 -32.14 10.98 38.70
C ILE A 123 -33.33 11.47 39.53
N VAL A 124 -34.46 11.68 38.88
CA VAL A 124 -35.72 12.11 39.50
C VAL A 124 -36.76 11.01 39.37
N ASP A 125 -37.46 10.73 40.46
CA ASP A 125 -38.64 9.87 40.48
C ASP A 125 -39.84 10.67 39.96
N VAL A 126 -40.44 10.24 38.84
CA VAL A 126 -41.44 11.03 38.10
C VAL A 126 -42.77 11.10 38.85
N GLU A 127 -43.11 10.05 39.61
CA GLU A 127 -44.36 9.98 40.37
C GLU A 127 -44.32 10.92 41.58
N SER A 128 -43.22 10.92 42.33
CA SER A 128 -43.07 11.74 43.55
C SER A 128 -42.44 13.10 43.33
N GLY A 129 -41.81 13.33 42.17
CA GLY A 129 -41.05 14.54 41.85
C GLY A 129 -39.76 14.71 42.64
N LYS A 130 -39.33 13.69 43.40
CA LYS A 130 -38.14 13.77 44.27
C LYS A 130 -36.87 13.36 43.53
N ILE A 131 -35.77 14.09 43.82
CA ILE A 131 -34.44 13.68 43.37
C ILE A 131 -34.02 12.44 44.14
N VAL A 132 -33.82 11.34 43.43
CA VAL A 132 -33.36 10.06 43.98
C VAL A 132 -31.87 10.12 44.23
N LYS A 133 -31.10 10.64 43.27
CA LYS A 133 -29.64 10.81 43.34
C LYS A 133 -29.20 12.01 42.53
N ASN A 134 -28.13 12.64 43.00
CA ASN A 134 -27.48 13.78 42.36
C ASN A 134 -25.96 13.57 42.38
N VAL A 135 -25.31 13.92 41.27
CA VAL A 135 -23.86 13.77 41.06
C VAL A 135 -23.35 15.03 40.38
N ILE A 136 -22.22 15.55 40.86
CA ILE A 136 -21.48 16.65 40.25
C ILE A 136 -20.07 16.14 40.04
N GLU A 137 -19.62 16.08 38.79
CA GLU A 137 -18.26 15.68 38.43
C GLU A 137 -17.55 16.76 37.65
N ASP A 138 -16.41 17.19 38.18
CA ASP A 138 -15.48 18.08 37.51
C ASP A 138 -14.41 17.28 36.76
N TYR A 139 -14.06 17.75 35.58
CA TYR A 139 -13.05 17.15 34.73
C TYR A 139 -12.27 18.24 33.99
N MET A 140 -10.94 18.18 34.08
CA MET A 140 -10.05 19.09 33.37
C MET A 140 -9.33 18.31 32.27
N GLY A 141 -9.43 18.78 31.02
CA GLY A 141 -8.76 18.13 29.89
C GLY A 141 -9.54 18.15 28.57
N PRO A 142 -9.11 17.36 27.57
CA PRO A 142 -9.78 17.27 26.27
C PRO A 142 -11.17 16.63 26.40
N ILE A 143 -12.13 17.08 25.59
CA ILE A 143 -13.55 16.68 25.67
C ILE A 143 -13.78 15.21 25.31
N GLU A 144 -12.86 14.61 24.54
CA GLU A 144 -12.87 13.20 24.14
C GLU A 144 -12.81 12.27 25.36
N ASN A 145 -11.99 12.62 26.34
CA ASN A 145 -11.85 11.88 27.59
C ASN A 145 -13.04 12.13 28.53
N LEU A 146 -13.62 13.35 28.51
CA LEU A 146 -14.88 13.63 29.20
C LEU A 146 -15.98 12.70 28.69
N LEU A 147 -16.08 12.56 27.36
CA LEU A 147 -17.03 11.66 26.70
C LEU A 147 -16.81 10.22 27.15
N VAL A 148 -15.59 9.69 27.10
CA VAL A 148 -15.37 8.25 27.33
C VAL A 148 -15.35 7.86 28.82
N TYR A 149 -14.68 8.63 29.68
CA TYR A 149 -14.36 8.19 31.04
C TYR A 149 -15.23 8.88 32.10
N THR A 150 -15.44 10.18 31.97
CA THR A 150 -16.18 10.95 32.99
C THR A 150 -17.67 10.61 32.96
N THR A 151 -18.28 10.44 31.79
CA THR A 151 -19.68 10.00 31.67
C THR A 151 -19.93 8.65 32.35
N LYS A 152 -19.03 7.68 32.15
CA LYS A 152 -19.07 6.37 32.81
C LYS A 152 -19.01 6.52 34.34
N THR A 153 -18.12 7.38 34.82
CA THR A 153 -17.97 7.66 36.26
C THR A 153 -19.24 8.30 36.84
N VAL A 154 -19.82 9.28 36.15
CA VAL A 154 -21.08 9.93 36.53
C VAL A 154 -22.20 8.90 36.65
N VAL A 155 -22.35 8.02 35.66
CA VAL A 155 -23.39 6.97 35.70
C VAL A 155 -23.14 5.98 36.83
N GLN A 156 -21.91 5.50 37.03
CA GLN A 156 -21.60 4.59 38.15
C GLN A 156 -21.97 5.19 39.51
N LYS A 157 -21.67 6.47 39.73
CA LYS A 157 -22.06 7.22 40.95
C LYS A 157 -23.58 7.35 41.07
N LEU A 158 -24.28 7.64 39.97
CA LEU A 158 -25.75 7.66 39.93
C LEU A 158 -26.36 6.29 40.19
N LEU A 159 -25.70 5.19 39.80
CA LEU A 159 -26.17 3.84 40.12
C LEU A 159 -25.83 3.44 41.56
N GLY A 160 -24.91 4.14 42.22
CA GLY A 160 -24.44 3.83 43.58
C GLY A 160 -23.51 2.62 43.62
N VAL A 161 -22.87 2.33 42.49
CA VAL A 161 -21.74 1.42 42.45
C VAL A 161 -20.56 2.23 42.99
N GLU A 162 -20.13 1.94 44.22
CA GLU A 162 -18.80 2.35 44.65
C GLU A 162 -17.82 1.62 43.75
N SER A 163 -17.37 2.30 42.70
CA SER A 163 -16.33 1.77 41.83
C SER A 163 -15.16 1.42 42.72
N GLY A 164 -14.79 0.14 42.73
CA GLY A 164 -13.50 -0.39 43.19
C GLY A 164 -12.37 0.15 42.35
N ILE A 165 -12.29 1.47 42.30
CA ILE A 165 -11.11 2.23 42.02
C ILE A 165 -10.29 1.96 43.28
N ASN A 166 -9.21 1.18 43.17
CA ASN A 166 -8.03 1.55 43.94
C ASN A 166 -7.82 3.01 43.60
N SER A 167 -8.29 3.88 44.50
CA SER A 167 -7.95 5.28 44.50
C SER A 167 -6.46 5.27 44.22
N ILE A 168 -6.02 5.97 43.17
CA ILE A 168 -4.71 6.59 43.29
C ILE A 168 -4.85 7.30 44.63
N ALA A 169 -4.20 6.74 45.66
CA ALA A 169 -4.45 7.14 47.02
C ALA A 169 -3.74 8.49 47.11
N LEU A 170 -4.43 9.54 46.66
CA LEU A 170 -3.99 10.93 46.71
C LEU A 170 -4.15 11.46 48.16
N ILE A 171 -3.93 10.57 49.14
CA ILE A 171 -3.95 10.81 50.58
C ILE A 171 -2.54 11.00 51.13
N GLY A 172 -1.53 10.81 50.29
CA GLY A 172 -0.16 11.16 50.60
C GLY A 172 0.07 12.66 50.49
N LYS A 173 1.32 13.08 50.67
CA LYS A 173 1.73 14.49 50.73
C LYS A 173 2.82 14.81 49.72
N SER A 174 3.00 13.93 48.74
CA SER A 174 4.08 14.02 47.76
C SER A 174 3.51 14.40 46.40
N ASP A 175 4.23 15.24 45.67
CA ASP A 175 3.81 15.75 44.36
C ASP A 175 4.76 15.21 43.27
N LEU A 176 4.22 14.85 42.11
CA LEU A 176 5.00 14.37 40.97
C LEU A 176 4.69 15.20 39.71
N LEU A 177 5.66 15.97 39.24
CA LEU A 177 5.60 16.64 37.94
C LEU A 177 6.03 15.67 36.84
N VAL A 178 5.10 15.36 35.93
CA VAL A 178 5.33 14.50 34.76
C VAL A 178 5.42 15.38 33.51
N LYS A 179 6.58 15.38 32.86
CA LYS A 179 6.83 16.01 31.55
C LYS A 179 7.00 14.94 30.48
N SER A 180 6.67 15.26 29.23
CA SER A 180 7.03 14.41 28.09
C SER A 180 7.52 15.21 26.90
N ASN A 181 8.23 14.53 26.01
CA ASN A 181 8.70 15.05 24.74
C ASN A 181 8.26 14.10 23.61
N PRO A 182 7.34 14.52 22.71
CA PRO A 182 6.62 15.79 22.71
C PRO A 182 5.65 15.93 23.91
N PRO A 183 5.27 17.16 24.31
CA PRO A 183 4.28 17.40 25.37
C PRO A 183 2.84 17.12 24.88
N GLY A 184 1.89 17.04 25.81
CA GLY A 184 0.46 16.81 25.55
C GLY A 184 0.06 15.33 25.52
N GLY A 185 0.86 14.44 26.13
CA GLY A 185 0.53 13.03 26.25
C GLY A 185 -0.35 12.76 27.48
N THR A 186 -1.35 11.90 27.33
CA THR A 186 -2.22 11.44 28.43
C THR A 186 -1.41 10.62 29.42
N ILE A 187 -1.53 10.93 30.71
CA ILE A 187 -0.76 10.27 31.77
C ILE A 187 -1.60 9.14 32.41
N TYR A 188 -0.93 8.03 32.69
CA TYR A 188 -1.47 6.86 33.37
C TYR A 188 -0.61 6.51 34.58
N ILE A 189 -1.25 6.24 35.73
CA ILE A 189 -0.62 5.67 36.91
C ILE A 189 -1.13 4.25 37.10
N ASN A 190 -0.24 3.28 37.15
CA ASN A 190 -0.58 1.86 37.34
C ASN A 190 -1.70 1.43 36.37
N ASP A 191 -1.50 1.78 35.08
CA ASP A 191 -2.41 1.51 33.96
C ASP A 191 -3.76 2.25 34.00
N LYS A 192 -3.98 3.14 34.99
CA LYS A 192 -5.19 3.96 35.11
C LYS A 192 -4.95 5.39 34.60
N PRO A 193 -5.76 5.92 33.67
CA PRO A 193 -5.62 7.30 33.22
C PRO A 193 -5.93 8.27 34.35
N ILE A 194 -5.13 9.32 34.50
CA ILE A 194 -5.39 10.38 35.49
C ILE A 194 -6.28 11.50 34.93
N GLY A 195 -6.50 11.52 33.61
CA GLY A 195 -7.35 12.51 32.92
C GLY A 195 -6.60 13.73 32.37
N ASP A 196 -5.41 14.01 32.90
CA ASP A 196 -4.57 15.13 32.48
C ASP A 196 -3.46 14.74 31.46
N VAL A 197 -2.91 15.77 30.82
CA VAL A 197 -1.85 15.65 29.80
C VAL A 197 -0.56 16.33 30.24
N THR A 198 0.60 15.83 29.80
CA THR A 198 1.89 16.43 30.12
C THR A 198 2.07 17.85 29.54
N PRO A 199 2.78 18.77 30.22
CA PRO A 199 3.29 18.62 31.57
C PRO A 199 2.19 18.78 32.64
N TYR A 200 2.20 17.91 33.66
CA TYR A 200 1.20 17.96 34.74
C TYR A 200 1.78 17.55 36.10
N THR A 201 1.37 18.23 37.17
CA THR A 201 1.76 17.91 38.55
C THR A 201 0.64 17.11 39.23
N ILE A 202 0.94 15.85 39.55
CA ILE A 202 0.06 14.95 40.28
C ILE A 202 0.29 15.16 41.77
N GLN A 203 -0.71 15.65 42.49
CA GLN A 203 -0.56 16.04 43.89
C GLN A 203 -1.06 14.98 44.86
N GLY A 204 -0.40 14.85 46.02
CA GLY A 204 -0.86 14.01 47.12
C GLY A 204 -0.59 12.51 46.97
N LEU A 205 0.36 12.10 46.13
CA LEU A 205 0.74 10.70 45.98
C LEU A 205 1.23 10.09 47.31
N SER A 206 0.80 8.86 47.58
CA SER A 206 1.32 8.03 48.66
C SER A 206 2.73 7.55 48.36
N GLU A 207 3.51 7.27 49.40
CA GLU A 207 4.86 6.71 49.25
C GLU A 207 4.82 5.30 48.61
N GLY A 208 5.86 4.97 47.84
CA GLY A 208 5.99 3.66 47.18
C GLY A 208 6.40 3.76 45.72
N GLU A 209 6.46 2.61 45.04
CA GLU A 209 6.74 2.54 43.61
C GLU A 209 5.45 2.60 42.79
N ILE A 210 5.43 3.49 41.80
CA ILE A 210 4.32 3.62 40.85
C ILE A 210 4.84 3.51 39.42
N ARG A 211 4.05 2.89 38.54
CA ARG A 211 4.29 2.91 37.09
C ARG A 211 3.64 4.15 36.51
N VAL A 212 4.43 5.00 35.89
CA VAL A 212 3.94 6.15 35.12
C VAL A 212 4.11 5.86 33.64
N LYS A 213 2.99 5.79 32.92
CA LYS A 213 2.96 5.66 31.46
C LYS A 213 2.41 6.96 30.86
N VAL A 214 3.02 7.46 29.79
CA VAL A 214 2.52 8.59 29.01
C VAL A 214 2.30 8.14 27.59
N GLN A 215 1.14 8.49 27.02
CA GLN A 215 0.77 8.14 25.66
C GLN A 215 0.24 9.36 24.91
N LYS A 216 0.74 9.59 23.70
CA LYS A 216 0.27 10.61 22.78
C LYS A 216 0.17 10.01 21.38
N ASP A 217 -1.03 9.93 20.82
CA ASP A 217 -1.29 9.22 19.56
C ASP A 217 -0.73 7.79 19.62
N ASN A 218 0.20 7.44 18.73
CA ASN A 218 0.93 6.17 18.69
C ASN A 218 2.33 6.25 19.37
N LEU A 219 2.63 7.34 20.08
CA LEU A 219 3.85 7.49 20.86
C LEU A 219 3.60 7.12 22.31
N VAL A 220 4.50 6.35 22.90
CA VAL A 220 4.37 5.83 24.26
C VAL A 220 5.72 5.85 24.97
N SER A 221 5.68 6.04 26.29
CA SER A 221 6.84 5.85 27.17
C SER A 221 6.34 5.48 28.56
N GLU A 222 7.09 4.64 29.26
CA GLU A 222 6.77 4.22 30.62
C GLU A 222 8.01 4.22 31.53
N LYS A 223 7.79 4.51 32.81
CA LYS A 223 8.84 4.57 33.81
C LYS A 223 8.30 4.12 35.17
N LEU A 224 9.06 3.27 35.87
CA LEU A 224 8.84 3.01 37.29
C LEU A 224 9.46 4.13 38.12
N VAL A 225 8.67 4.69 39.04
CA VAL A 225 9.05 5.86 39.85
C VAL A 225 8.83 5.55 41.32
N SER A 226 9.88 5.65 42.11
CA SER A 226 9.80 5.57 43.57
C SER A 226 9.49 6.95 44.17
N ILE A 227 8.42 7.04 44.95
CA ILE A 227 7.93 8.26 45.61
C ILE A 227 8.22 8.17 47.11
N GLY A 228 8.97 9.13 47.65
CA GLY A 228 9.22 9.29 49.09
C GLY A 228 8.16 10.13 49.79
N ILE A 229 8.25 10.26 51.12
CA ILE A 229 7.32 11.04 51.96
C ILE A 229 7.57 12.55 51.79
N ASN A 230 6.50 13.33 51.57
CA ASN A 230 6.54 14.79 51.38
C ASN A 230 7.52 15.25 50.28
N GLU A 231 7.78 14.41 49.28
CA GLU A 231 8.71 14.69 48.19
C GLU A 231 7.99 15.42 47.04
N ILE A 232 8.64 16.43 46.45
CA ILE A 232 8.24 16.96 45.13
C ILE A 232 9.24 16.42 44.12
N LYS A 233 8.78 15.55 43.23
CA LYS A 233 9.62 14.85 42.26
C LYS A 233 9.26 15.29 40.84
N GLU A 234 10.26 15.36 39.97
CA GLU A 234 10.07 15.61 38.54
C GLU A 234 10.57 14.42 37.72
N ILE A 235 9.80 14.02 36.72
CA ILE A 235 10.22 13.05 35.70
C ILE A 235 9.95 13.60 34.30
N GLY A 236 10.88 13.32 33.38
CA GLY A 236 10.69 13.48 31.94
C GLY A 236 10.61 12.12 31.26
N LEU A 237 9.71 11.99 30.28
CA LEU A 237 9.59 10.83 29.41
C LEU A 237 9.71 11.24 27.94
N ASP A 238 10.70 10.71 27.23
CA ASP A 238 10.77 10.81 25.77
C ASP A 238 9.83 9.74 25.17
N LEU A 239 8.87 10.18 24.35
CA LEU A 239 7.87 9.29 23.77
C LEU A 239 8.41 8.71 22.45
N GLU A 240 8.33 7.39 22.32
CA GLU A 240 8.73 6.67 21.11
C GLU A 240 7.52 5.99 20.47
N PRO A 241 7.53 5.77 19.13
CA PRO A 241 6.48 4.99 18.48
C PRO A 241 6.29 3.62 19.14
N GLU A 242 5.06 3.28 19.47
CA GLU A 242 4.70 1.98 20.01
C GLU A 242 4.99 0.91 18.96
N LYS A 243 5.76 -0.12 19.35
CA LYS A 243 6.21 -1.17 18.45
C LYS A 243 5.30 -2.37 18.58
N PHE A 244 4.70 -2.77 17.47
CA PHE A 244 3.87 -3.96 17.36
C PHE A 244 4.68 -5.06 16.65
N THR A 245 4.72 -6.25 17.22
CA THR A 245 5.40 -7.39 16.60
C THR A 245 4.37 -8.35 16.03
N LEU A 246 4.49 -8.63 14.74
CA LEU A 246 3.82 -9.73 14.07
C LEU A 246 4.74 -10.93 14.04
N ARG A 247 4.29 -12.04 14.62
CA ARG A 247 5.02 -13.30 14.54
C ARG A 247 4.27 -14.30 13.66
N VAL A 248 4.85 -14.64 12.53
CA VAL A 248 4.25 -15.51 11.51
C VAL A 248 4.90 -16.88 11.54
N TYR A 249 4.09 -17.91 11.74
CA TYR A 249 4.48 -19.33 11.67
C TYR A 249 3.83 -20.00 10.47
N SER A 250 4.50 -21.00 9.91
CA SER A 250 3.90 -21.88 8.91
C SER A 250 4.23 -23.35 9.16
N GLU A 251 3.32 -24.22 8.72
CA GLU A 251 3.51 -25.67 8.64
C GLU A 251 3.41 -26.10 7.16
N PRO A 252 4.50 -26.62 6.55
CA PRO A 252 5.84 -26.76 7.13
C PRO A 252 6.59 -25.41 7.25
N SER A 253 7.48 -25.32 8.23
CA SER A 253 8.29 -24.11 8.49
C SER A 253 9.22 -23.76 7.32
N GLY A 254 9.72 -22.52 7.29
CA GLY A 254 10.60 -22.02 6.22
C GLY A 254 9.85 -21.66 4.93
N ALA A 255 8.59 -21.23 5.02
CA ALA A 255 7.90 -20.59 3.90
C ALA A 255 8.38 -19.14 3.75
N ASN A 256 8.60 -18.66 2.53
CA ASN A 256 8.87 -17.26 2.24
C ASN A 256 7.63 -16.42 2.55
N VAL A 257 7.83 -15.27 3.18
CA VAL A 257 6.77 -14.35 3.61
C VAL A 257 6.97 -13.02 2.92
N SER A 258 5.94 -12.54 2.23
CA SER A 258 5.88 -11.19 1.67
C SER A 258 4.72 -10.40 2.26
N ILE A 259 4.94 -9.11 2.51
CA ILE A 259 3.93 -8.17 2.98
C ILE A 259 3.81 -7.06 1.94
N ASN A 260 2.60 -6.82 1.41
CA ASN A 260 2.34 -5.84 0.36
C ASN A 260 3.33 -6.00 -0.82
N ASP A 261 3.50 -7.24 -1.28
CA ASP A 261 4.41 -7.68 -2.35
C ASP A 261 5.92 -7.55 -2.08
N LEU A 262 6.34 -6.97 -0.94
CA LEU A 262 7.74 -6.95 -0.54
C LEU A 262 8.10 -8.24 0.21
N ASN A 263 9.12 -8.97 -0.24
CA ASN A 263 9.62 -10.16 0.45
C ASN A 263 10.38 -9.74 1.73
N ILE A 264 9.92 -10.22 2.89
CA ILE A 264 10.42 -9.82 4.21
C ILE A 264 11.32 -10.90 4.82
N GLY A 265 11.13 -12.18 4.47
CA GLY A 265 11.92 -13.27 5.03
C GLY A 265 11.22 -14.62 4.97
N GLN A 266 11.53 -15.50 5.92
CA GLN A 266 10.96 -16.86 6.00
C GLN A 266 10.38 -17.15 7.39
N THR A 267 9.31 -17.95 7.46
CA THR A 267 8.75 -18.39 8.74
C THR A 267 9.69 -19.35 9.49
N PRO A 268 9.75 -19.32 10.83
CA PRO A 268 9.11 -18.35 11.71
C PRO A 268 9.72 -16.96 11.54
N LEU A 269 8.87 -15.94 11.39
CA LEU A 269 9.28 -14.57 11.11
C LEU A 269 8.71 -13.62 12.16
N ASP A 270 9.56 -12.78 12.74
CA ASP A 270 9.17 -11.62 13.55
C ASP A 270 9.31 -10.35 12.70
N PHE A 271 8.21 -9.59 12.58
CA PHE A 271 8.17 -8.34 11.85
C PHE A 271 7.63 -7.23 12.74
N THR A 272 8.42 -6.16 12.92
CA THR A 272 8.02 -5.00 13.73
C THR A 272 7.30 -3.98 12.87
N ILE A 273 6.14 -3.55 13.33
CA ILE A 273 5.29 -2.57 12.68
C ILE A 273 5.13 -1.38 13.61
N LEU A 274 5.21 -0.19 13.00
CA LEU A 274 5.03 1.08 13.68
C LEU A 274 3.65 1.68 13.43
N ASP A 275 2.89 1.19 12.45
CA ASP A 275 1.57 1.70 12.11
C ASP A 275 0.57 0.54 11.93
N THR A 276 -0.41 0.46 12.83
CA THR A 276 -1.44 -0.59 12.86
C THR A 276 -2.73 -0.21 12.15
N THR A 277 -2.81 1.01 11.58
CA THR A 277 -4.03 1.50 10.90
C THR A 277 -4.23 0.90 9.52
N ASN A 278 -3.16 0.38 8.91
CA ASN A 278 -3.19 -0.17 7.55
C ASN A 278 -3.54 -1.67 7.51
N LEU A 279 -4.22 -2.07 6.43
CA LEU A 279 -4.41 -3.49 6.09
C LEU A 279 -3.13 -4.01 5.44
N PHE A 280 -2.68 -5.20 5.86
CA PHE A 280 -1.48 -5.83 5.30
C PHE A 280 -1.86 -7.08 4.51
N MET A 281 -1.46 -7.12 3.23
CA MET A 281 -1.58 -8.33 2.41
C MET A 281 -0.38 -9.22 2.69
N LEU A 282 -0.61 -10.28 3.45
CA LEU A 282 0.38 -11.29 3.77
C LEU A 282 0.30 -12.40 2.73
N LYS A 283 1.42 -12.72 2.09
CA LYS A 283 1.54 -13.83 1.16
C LYS A 283 2.65 -14.78 1.60
N LEU A 284 2.32 -16.06 1.69
CA LEU A 284 3.25 -17.13 1.99
C LEU A 284 3.47 -17.97 0.74
N SER A 285 4.72 -18.30 0.45
CA SER A 285 5.10 -19.16 -0.66
C SER A 285 6.18 -20.15 -0.22
N LYS A 286 6.04 -21.41 -0.62
CA LYS A 286 7.03 -22.45 -0.36
C LYS A 286 7.04 -23.43 -1.51
N ALA A 287 8.22 -23.87 -1.93
CA ALA A 287 8.35 -24.83 -3.02
C ALA A 287 7.49 -26.08 -2.76
N TYR A 288 6.70 -26.48 -3.76
CA TYR A 288 5.76 -27.61 -3.70
C TYR A 288 4.61 -27.47 -2.70
N TYR A 289 4.26 -26.24 -2.33
CA TYR A 289 3.05 -25.91 -1.58
C TYR A 289 2.29 -24.79 -2.30
N MET A 290 0.97 -24.79 -2.13
CA MET A 290 0.10 -23.74 -2.64
C MET A 290 0.46 -22.40 -2.02
N ASN A 291 0.52 -21.36 -2.85
CA ASN A 291 0.64 -19.99 -2.39
C ASN A 291 -0.59 -19.63 -1.55
N PHE A 292 -0.33 -19.02 -0.40
CA PHE A 292 -1.38 -18.62 0.52
C PHE A 292 -1.39 -17.09 0.63
N ILE A 293 -2.57 -16.48 0.61
CA ILE A 293 -2.76 -15.03 0.71
C ILE A 293 -3.80 -14.78 1.80
N ASP A 294 -3.48 -13.86 2.71
CA ASP A 294 -4.36 -13.41 3.78
C ASP A 294 -4.24 -11.89 3.97
N THR A 295 -5.33 -11.27 4.42
CA THR A 295 -5.36 -9.83 4.72
C THR A 295 -5.46 -9.65 6.22
N VAL A 296 -4.35 -9.25 6.83
CA VAL A 296 -4.21 -9.18 8.28
C VAL A 296 -4.55 -7.77 8.77
N ARG A 297 -5.42 -7.70 9.79
CA ARG A 297 -5.64 -6.51 10.63
C ARG A 297 -4.85 -6.64 11.92
N PHE A 298 -4.18 -5.57 12.32
CA PHE A 298 -3.47 -5.53 13.59
C PHE A 298 -4.45 -5.33 14.74
N SER A 299 -4.28 -6.13 15.79
CA SER A 299 -4.93 -5.91 17.07
C SER A 299 -4.19 -4.85 17.90
N GLU A 300 -4.87 -4.22 18.86
CA GLU A 300 -4.26 -3.27 19.82
C GLU A 300 -3.18 -3.90 20.73
N LYS A 301 -2.88 -5.20 20.57
CA LYS A 301 -1.84 -5.90 21.33
C LYS A 301 -0.48 -5.71 20.68
N THR A 302 0.53 -5.44 21.50
CA THR A 302 1.94 -5.31 21.08
C THR A 302 2.53 -6.56 20.44
N LEU A 303 1.90 -7.74 20.56
CA LEU A 303 2.32 -8.99 19.91
C LEU A 303 1.13 -9.78 19.37
N GLN A 304 1.11 -10.01 18.06
CA GLN A 304 0.13 -10.83 17.36
C GLN A 304 0.82 -12.04 16.72
N ARG A 305 0.27 -13.24 16.97
CA ARG A 305 0.81 -14.50 16.43
C ARG A 305 -0.13 -15.05 15.37
N LEU A 306 0.42 -15.42 14.22
CA LEU A 306 -0.31 -16.01 13.10
C LEU A 306 0.26 -17.38 12.77
N TYR A 307 -0.62 -18.35 12.53
CA TYR A 307 -0.26 -19.73 12.22
C TYR A 307 -0.95 -20.17 10.94
N TYR A 308 -0.18 -20.58 9.95
CA TYR A 308 -0.68 -21.00 8.64
C TYR A 308 -0.27 -22.43 8.31
N THR A 309 -1.18 -23.24 7.79
CA THR A 309 -0.87 -24.58 7.27
C THR A 309 -0.94 -24.56 5.76
N LEU A 310 0.20 -24.77 5.10
CA LEU A 310 0.28 -24.75 3.65
C LEU A 310 -0.12 -26.11 3.08
N GLN A 311 -0.96 -26.08 2.03
CA GLN A 311 -1.38 -27.30 1.35
C GLN A 311 -0.32 -27.74 0.33
N PRO A 312 0.09 -29.03 0.32
CA PRO A 312 1.00 -29.54 -0.71
C PRO A 312 0.42 -29.34 -2.12
N CYS A 313 1.29 -29.02 -3.06
CA CYS A 313 0.95 -28.95 -4.49
C CYS A 313 1.98 -29.72 -5.32
N GLY A 314 1.59 -30.02 -6.56
CA GLY A 314 2.41 -30.68 -7.56
C GLY A 314 2.77 -29.76 -8.72
N GLN A 315 3.68 -30.27 -9.53
CA GLN A 315 4.21 -29.62 -10.72
C GLN A 315 4.33 -30.64 -11.86
N ILE A 316 3.92 -30.25 -13.07
CA ILE A 316 4.12 -31.03 -14.30
C ILE A 316 5.10 -30.27 -15.19
N ASN A 317 6.18 -30.93 -15.58
CA ASN A 317 7.19 -30.43 -16.49
C ASN A 317 7.12 -31.24 -17.79
N ILE A 318 6.90 -30.58 -18.93
CA ILE A 318 6.87 -31.24 -20.24
C ILE A 318 7.96 -30.62 -21.11
N ILE A 319 8.90 -31.44 -21.58
CA ILE A 319 10.02 -31.02 -22.42
C ILE A 319 9.81 -31.43 -23.88
N LYS A 320 10.54 -30.81 -24.81
CA LYS A 320 10.46 -31.08 -26.27
C LYS A 320 9.07 -30.78 -26.86
N VAL A 321 8.42 -29.74 -26.34
CA VAL A 321 7.04 -29.36 -26.69
C VAL A 321 6.93 -28.38 -27.86
N LYS A 322 7.97 -28.27 -28.69
CA LYS A 322 7.98 -27.37 -29.82
C LYS A 322 6.88 -27.74 -30.82
N ASP A 323 6.09 -26.73 -31.19
CA ASP A 323 5.00 -26.81 -32.17
C ASP A 323 3.91 -27.81 -31.76
N THR A 324 3.60 -27.84 -30.46
CA THR A 324 2.56 -28.70 -29.88
C THR A 324 1.41 -27.88 -29.30
N ASP A 325 0.23 -28.47 -29.31
CA ASP A 325 -0.89 -28.03 -28.48
C ASP A 325 -0.98 -28.94 -27.26
N ILE A 326 -1.08 -28.35 -26.07
CA ILE A 326 -1.12 -29.09 -24.80
C ILE A 326 -2.39 -28.71 -24.05
N TYR A 327 -3.08 -29.72 -23.57
CA TYR A 327 -4.29 -29.61 -22.80
C TYR A 327 -4.12 -30.29 -21.45
N LEU A 328 -4.66 -29.67 -20.40
CA LEU A 328 -4.74 -30.22 -19.06
C LEU A 328 -6.22 -30.35 -18.68
N ASN A 329 -6.68 -31.57 -18.39
CA ASN A 329 -8.09 -31.88 -18.12
C ASN A 329 -9.04 -31.31 -19.20
N LYS A 330 -8.66 -31.46 -20.47
CA LYS A 330 -9.37 -30.96 -21.67
C LYS A 330 -9.32 -29.45 -21.88
N THR A 331 -8.66 -28.69 -21.01
CA THR A 331 -8.46 -27.25 -21.21
C THR A 331 -7.15 -26.97 -21.92
N LEU A 332 -7.18 -26.18 -22.99
CA LEU A 332 -5.99 -25.79 -23.76
C LEU A 332 -5.10 -24.82 -22.95
N ILE A 333 -3.87 -25.22 -22.66
CA ILE A 333 -2.91 -24.42 -21.85
C ILE A 333 -1.70 -23.91 -22.66
N LEU A 334 -1.41 -24.54 -23.80
CA LEU A 334 -0.38 -24.13 -24.76
C LEU A 334 -0.88 -24.43 -26.16
N SER A 335 -0.79 -23.47 -27.09
CA SER A 335 -1.00 -23.73 -28.52
C SER A 335 0.13 -23.16 -29.34
N LYS A 336 0.76 -23.99 -30.17
CA LYS A 336 1.86 -23.60 -31.08
C LYS A 336 2.90 -22.66 -30.43
N ASN A 337 3.37 -23.03 -29.23
CA ASN A 337 4.35 -22.28 -28.41
C ASN A 337 3.83 -20.97 -27.77
N LYS A 338 2.53 -20.66 -27.89
CA LYS A 338 1.86 -19.55 -27.19
C LYS A 338 1.14 -20.08 -25.96
N GLN A 339 1.52 -19.57 -24.79
CA GLN A 339 0.87 -19.90 -23.52
C GLN A 339 -0.51 -19.24 -23.42
N ILE A 340 -1.48 -19.97 -22.87
CA ILE A 340 -2.80 -19.45 -22.53
C ILE A 340 -2.86 -19.33 -20.99
N MET A 341 -3.20 -18.14 -20.48
CA MET A 341 -3.25 -17.89 -19.03
C MET A 341 -4.54 -18.46 -18.43
N GLU A 342 -4.41 -19.25 -17.36
CA GLU A 342 -5.53 -19.72 -16.54
C GLU A 342 -5.36 -19.29 -15.08
N SER A 343 -6.48 -19.16 -14.36
CA SER A 343 -6.53 -18.64 -12.98
C SER A 343 -6.17 -19.65 -11.90
N ASN A 344 -6.25 -20.95 -12.20
CA ASN A 344 -6.27 -22.00 -11.15
C ASN A 344 -4.92 -22.69 -10.94
N PHE A 345 -3.95 -22.46 -11.81
CA PHE A 345 -2.59 -23.01 -11.73
C PHE A 345 -1.64 -22.10 -12.53
N GLN A 346 -0.35 -22.17 -12.23
CA GLN A 346 0.65 -21.32 -12.89
C GLN A 346 1.29 -22.07 -14.06
N VAL A 347 1.11 -21.56 -15.28
CA VAL A 347 1.79 -22.08 -16.47
C VAL A 347 3.00 -21.20 -16.77
N ILE A 348 4.13 -21.79 -17.09
CA ILE A 348 5.36 -21.10 -17.47
C ILE A 348 5.97 -21.81 -18.67
N TYR A 349 6.00 -21.15 -19.82
CA TYR A 349 6.65 -21.65 -21.03
C TYR A 349 8.04 -21.03 -21.25
N SER A 350 9.05 -21.87 -21.45
CA SER A 350 10.42 -21.46 -21.79
C SER A 350 10.72 -21.78 -23.26
N PHE A 351 10.78 -20.73 -24.08
CA PHE A 351 11.13 -20.82 -25.50
C PHE A 351 12.55 -21.39 -25.73
N ILE A 352 13.51 -21.02 -24.87
CA ILE A 352 14.92 -21.42 -25.01
C ILE A 352 15.07 -22.93 -24.77
N SER A 353 14.37 -23.47 -23.77
CA SER A 353 14.49 -24.88 -23.38
C SER A 353 13.40 -25.79 -23.97
N ASN A 354 12.46 -25.23 -24.76
CA ASN A 354 11.26 -25.93 -25.25
C ASN A 354 10.58 -26.74 -24.14
N LYS A 355 10.41 -26.10 -22.99
CA LYS A 355 9.85 -26.69 -21.76
C LYS A 355 8.66 -25.89 -21.30
N ILE A 356 7.57 -26.58 -20.97
CA ILE A 356 6.44 -26.02 -20.22
C ILE A 356 6.48 -26.56 -18.78
N THR A 357 6.21 -25.68 -17.83
CA THR A 357 6.04 -26.00 -16.42
C THR A 357 4.64 -25.59 -16.00
N ILE A 358 3.89 -26.51 -15.42
CA ILE A 358 2.56 -26.28 -14.84
C ILE A 358 2.72 -26.49 -13.34
N ASP A 359 2.59 -25.43 -12.55
CA ASP A 359 2.81 -25.40 -11.11
C ASP A 359 1.52 -25.03 -10.37
N GLN A 360 1.52 -25.15 -9.04
CA GLN A 360 0.36 -24.92 -8.17
C GLN A 360 -0.80 -25.91 -8.47
N LEU A 361 -0.46 -27.15 -8.82
CA LEU A 361 -1.45 -28.21 -9.07
C LEU A 361 -1.85 -28.88 -7.75
N GLU A 362 -3.14 -29.08 -7.53
CA GLU A 362 -3.65 -29.85 -6.40
C GLU A 362 -3.18 -31.32 -6.47
N ILE A 363 -3.16 -32.00 -5.33
CA ILE A 363 -2.82 -33.43 -5.26
C ILE A 363 -4.03 -34.25 -5.73
N ARG A 364 -4.12 -34.50 -7.04
CA ARG A 364 -5.17 -35.28 -7.70
C ARG A 364 -4.70 -35.86 -9.04
N GLU A 365 -5.60 -36.51 -9.76
CA GLU A 365 -5.32 -37.01 -11.11
C GLU A 365 -5.52 -35.90 -12.17
N TYR A 366 -4.61 -35.88 -13.15
CA TYR A 366 -4.62 -34.96 -14.28
C TYR A 366 -4.51 -35.73 -15.59
N GLU A 367 -5.37 -35.40 -16.55
CA GLU A 367 -5.27 -35.86 -17.92
C GLU A 367 -4.49 -34.81 -18.74
N VAL A 368 -3.34 -35.21 -19.29
CA VAL A 368 -2.52 -34.38 -20.18
C VAL A 368 -2.68 -34.91 -21.59
N TRP A 369 -3.18 -34.07 -22.49
CA TRP A 369 -3.30 -34.38 -23.92
C TRP A 369 -2.36 -33.48 -24.72
N ILE A 370 -1.49 -34.09 -25.53
CA ILE A 370 -0.46 -33.41 -26.31
C ILE A 370 -0.67 -33.74 -27.77
N ASN A 371 -0.97 -32.72 -28.56
CA ASN A 371 -1.17 -32.83 -30.00
C ASN A 371 -0.01 -32.19 -30.76
N LYS A 372 0.45 -32.85 -31.82
CA LYS A 372 1.48 -32.32 -32.71
C LYS A 372 1.11 -32.62 -34.15
N GLU A 373 1.19 -31.60 -35.00
CA GLU A 373 0.82 -31.71 -36.41
C GLU A 373 1.62 -32.80 -37.12
N TYR A 374 0.95 -33.67 -37.90
CA TYR A 374 1.53 -34.85 -38.59
C TYR A 374 1.99 -36.03 -37.70
N PHE A 375 1.74 -35.97 -36.39
CA PHE A 375 2.05 -37.06 -35.46
C PHE A 375 0.81 -37.54 -34.72
N GLU A 376 0.84 -38.78 -34.23
CA GLU A 376 -0.20 -39.30 -33.35
C GLU A 376 -0.23 -38.53 -32.01
N PRO A 377 -1.41 -38.13 -31.52
CA PRO A 377 -1.53 -37.40 -30.26
C PRO A 377 -1.26 -38.31 -29.08
N ILE A 378 -0.69 -37.74 -28.01
CA ILE A 378 -0.32 -38.47 -26.80
C ILE A 378 -1.27 -38.09 -25.68
N THR A 379 -1.87 -39.08 -25.02
CA THR A 379 -2.72 -38.89 -23.83
C THR A 379 -2.08 -39.57 -22.63
N LEU A 380 -1.92 -38.85 -21.53
CA LEU A 380 -1.31 -39.33 -20.29
C LEU A 380 -2.23 -39.02 -19.12
N VAL A 381 -2.51 -40.01 -18.27
CA VAL A 381 -3.16 -39.79 -16.98
C VAL A 381 -2.09 -39.81 -15.90
N LEU A 382 -1.89 -38.67 -15.25
CA LEU A 382 -0.88 -38.45 -14.24
C LEU A 382 -1.53 -38.36 -12.87
N LYS A 383 -1.19 -39.29 -11.98
CA LYS A 383 -1.57 -39.21 -10.58
C LYS A 383 -0.55 -38.36 -9.83
N MET A 384 -0.99 -37.21 -9.31
CA MET A 384 -0.18 -36.39 -8.42
C MET A 384 -0.42 -36.86 -6.99
N ASP A 385 0.66 -37.12 -6.24
CA ASP A 385 0.59 -37.52 -4.84
C ASP A 385 1.61 -36.73 -3.98
N LYS A 386 1.59 -36.93 -2.67
CA LYS A 386 2.45 -36.16 -1.73
C LYS A 386 3.92 -36.58 -1.80
N ASP A 387 4.22 -37.78 -2.29
CA ASP A 387 5.59 -38.32 -2.34
C ASP A 387 6.21 -38.13 -3.74
N ASP A 388 5.37 -38.01 -4.77
CA ASP A 388 5.70 -37.79 -6.17
C ASP A 388 4.94 -36.56 -6.71
N ARG A 389 5.45 -35.40 -6.30
CA ARG A 389 4.89 -34.08 -6.62
C ARG A 389 5.37 -33.51 -7.95
N ILE A 390 6.33 -34.14 -8.62
CA ILE A 390 6.94 -33.59 -9.83
C ILE A 390 6.86 -34.62 -10.94
N LYS A 391 6.03 -34.37 -11.94
CA LYS A 391 5.96 -35.21 -13.13
C LYS A 391 6.83 -34.61 -14.23
N MET A 392 7.70 -35.41 -14.82
CA MET A 392 8.49 -35.05 -15.99
C MET A 392 8.03 -35.86 -17.20
N ILE A 393 7.67 -35.18 -18.28
CA ILE A 393 7.17 -35.79 -19.51
C ILE A 393 8.10 -35.42 -20.67
N SER A 394 8.56 -36.43 -21.41
CA SER A 394 9.28 -36.24 -22.68
C SER A 394 8.54 -37.00 -23.80
N PRO A 395 7.60 -36.33 -24.50
CA PRO A 395 6.76 -36.98 -25.50
C PRO A 395 7.60 -37.60 -26.63
N GLN A 396 7.26 -38.82 -27.04
CA GLN A 396 7.85 -39.49 -28.19
C GLN A 396 6.81 -39.56 -29.30
N PHE A 397 6.96 -38.72 -30.33
CA PHE A 397 5.99 -38.61 -31.40
C PHE A 397 6.23 -39.63 -32.51
N GLN A 398 5.18 -40.35 -32.90
CA GLN A 398 5.17 -41.24 -34.06
C GLN A 398 4.44 -40.55 -35.22
N ARG A 399 5.05 -40.54 -36.41
CA ARG A 399 4.42 -39.94 -37.61
C ARG A 399 3.18 -40.75 -37.96
N LYS A 400 2.13 -40.06 -38.38
CA LYS A 400 0.96 -40.71 -39.00
C LYS A 400 1.42 -41.40 -40.29
N GLU A 401 1.02 -42.65 -40.51
CA GLU A 401 1.24 -43.32 -41.80
C GLU A 401 0.40 -42.60 -42.86
N ILE A 402 1.07 -42.12 -43.91
CA ILE A 402 0.42 -41.51 -45.08
C ILE A 402 0.50 -42.56 -46.19
N ASP A 403 -0.66 -43.04 -46.66
CA ASP A 403 -0.73 -43.96 -47.79
C ASP A 403 -0.11 -43.30 -49.03
N ASN A 404 0.94 -43.94 -49.55
CA ASN A 404 1.71 -43.51 -50.71
C ASN A 404 0.96 -43.84 -52.00
N GLU A 405 -0.10 -43.13 -52.34
CA GLU A 405 -0.60 -43.08 -53.72
C GLU A 405 -0.99 -41.64 -54.08
N LEU A 406 -0.32 -41.11 -55.12
CA LEU A 406 -0.46 -39.80 -55.78
C LEU A 406 0.48 -38.68 -55.28
N LEU A 407 1.72 -38.71 -55.78
CA LEU A 407 2.58 -37.52 -55.87
C LEU A 407 2.40 -36.84 -57.24
N PRO A 408 1.96 -35.56 -57.31
CA PRO A 408 2.36 -34.66 -58.37
C PRO A 408 3.60 -33.85 -57.95
N GLN A 409 4.35 -33.39 -58.95
CA GLN A 409 5.59 -32.61 -58.84
C GLN A 409 5.53 -31.52 -57.76
N HIS A 410 6.58 -31.42 -56.94
CA HIS A 410 6.72 -30.44 -55.85
C HIS A 410 6.53 -28.99 -56.34
N ARG A 411 5.31 -28.48 -56.24
CA ARG A 411 5.08 -27.09 -55.81
C ARG A 411 5.17 -27.13 -54.29
N MET A 412 6.05 -26.33 -53.69
CA MET A 412 5.92 -26.06 -52.27
C MET A 412 4.49 -25.56 -52.03
N GLU A 413 3.71 -26.28 -51.22
CA GLU A 413 2.43 -25.74 -50.74
C GLU A 413 2.78 -24.50 -49.91
N GLY A 414 2.54 -23.35 -50.52
CA GLY A 414 2.94 -22.04 -50.01
C GLY A 414 1.97 -20.98 -50.47
N GLY A 415 1.95 -19.88 -49.74
CA GLY A 415 1.16 -18.72 -50.10
C GLY A 415 2.01 -17.67 -50.81
N ILE A 416 1.38 -16.56 -51.12
CA ILE A 416 2.01 -15.45 -51.84
C ILE A 416 2.13 -14.28 -50.88
N LEU A 417 3.33 -13.79 -50.64
CA LEU A 417 3.58 -12.57 -49.90
C LEU A 417 3.98 -11.46 -50.87
N VAL A 418 3.21 -10.37 -50.90
CA VAL A 418 3.47 -9.21 -51.75
C VAL A 418 4.02 -8.09 -50.88
N ILE A 419 5.28 -7.72 -51.11
CA ILE A 419 5.92 -6.61 -50.42
C ILE A 419 5.90 -5.39 -51.34
N ARG A 420 5.34 -4.29 -50.84
CA ARG A 420 5.31 -3.00 -51.53
C ARG A 420 6.07 -1.98 -50.71
N ASN A 421 7.15 -1.43 -51.28
CA ASN A 421 7.88 -0.31 -50.68
C ASN A 421 7.43 1.01 -51.31
N ASP A 422 6.52 1.73 -50.67
CA ASP A 422 5.95 2.98 -51.20
C ASP A 422 6.78 4.22 -50.82
N SER A 423 7.97 4.04 -50.24
CA SER A 423 8.71 5.13 -49.58
C SER A 423 10.10 5.36 -50.18
N ILE A 424 11.15 4.96 -49.46
CA ILE A 424 12.57 5.23 -49.74
C ILE A 424 13.32 3.89 -49.86
N PRO A 425 14.55 3.86 -50.41
CA PRO A 425 15.33 2.63 -50.43
C PRO A 425 15.44 2.03 -49.02
N ALA A 426 15.08 0.76 -48.88
CA ALA A 426 15.02 0.10 -47.58
C ALA A 426 15.53 -1.33 -47.69
N ASN A 427 16.32 -1.75 -46.70
CA ASN A 427 16.64 -3.16 -46.54
C ASN A 427 15.46 -3.85 -45.86
N ILE A 428 14.90 -4.87 -46.51
CA ILE A 428 13.76 -5.64 -46.04
C ILE A 428 14.22 -7.07 -45.71
N GLN A 429 13.97 -7.46 -44.47
CA GLN A 429 14.15 -8.82 -43.98
C GLN A 429 12.79 -9.48 -43.78
N ILE A 430 12.61 -10.65 -44.38
CA ILE A 430 11.41 -11.48 -44.20
C ILE A 430 11.84 -12.73 -43.46
N ILE A 431 11.24 -12.99 -42.30
CA ILE A 431 11.64 -14.04 -41.38
C ILE A 431 10.42 -14.91 -41.04
N GLY A 432 10.43 -16.15 -41.50
CA GLY A 432 9.55 -17.24 -41.06
C GLY A 432 10.37 -18.37 -40.42
N ASN A 433 9.71 -19.42 -39.96
CA ASN A 433 10.33 -20.58 -39.31
C ASN A 433 11.28 -21.36 -40.24
N GLN A 434 10.99 -21.39 -41.55
CA GLN A 434 11.79 -22.11 -42.55
C GLN A 434 12.27 -21.24 -43.71
N TYR A 435 12.03 -19.93 -43.65
CA TYR A 435 12.35 -19.00 -44.73
C TYR A 435 12.94 -17.72 -44.15
N LYS A 436 14.08 -17.31 -44.67
CA LYS A 436 14.70 -16.02 -44.32
C LYS A 436 15.27 -15.39 -45.57
N THR A 437 14.95 -14.13 -45.82
CA THR A 437 15.57 -13.32 -46.87
C THR A 437 15.96 -11.94 -46.33
N ASP A 438 16.89 -11.30 -47.02
CA ASP A 438 17.39 -9.94 -46.78
C ASP A 438 17.64 -9.34 -48.16
N SER A 439 16.99 -8.24 -48.49
CA SER A 439 17.02 -7.67 -49.84
C SER A 439 16.77 -6.17 -49.80
N LEU A 440 17.50 -5.44 -50.65
CA LEU A 440 17.34 -4.00 -50.81
C LEU A 440 16.22 -3.70 -51.81
N PHE A 441 15.16 -3.04 -51.34
CA PHE A 441 14.03 -2.62 -52.15
C PHE A 441 14.14 -1.15 -52.50
N GLN A 442 13.99 -0.82 -53.78
CA GLN A 442 13.91 0.55 -54.25
C GLN A 442 12.52 1.16 -54.00
N PRO A 443 12.37 2.50 -54.01
CA PRO A 443 11.08 3.17 -53.95
C PRO A 443 10.12 2.67 -55.04
N ASN A 444 8.85 2.50 -54.67
CA ASN A 444 7.77 1.99 -55.52
C ASN A 444 7.99 0.57 -56.07
N GLN A 445 8.94 -0.18 -55.52
CA GLN A 445 9.15 -1.58 -55.89
C GLN A 445 8.07 -2.45 -55.25
N ILE A 446 7.45 -3.28 -56.09
CA ILE A 446 6.52 -4.33 -55.68
C ILE A 446 7.17 -5.66 -56.01
N GLU A 447 7.34 -6.52 -55.01
CA GLU A 447 7.87 -7.86 -55.19
C GLU A 447 6.88 -8.90 -54.67
N GLN A 448 6.64 -9.90 -55.50
CA GLN A 448 5.80 -11.04 -55.15
C GLN A 448 6.72 -12.23 -54.84
N ILE A 449 6.56 -12.79 -53.65
CA ILE A 449 7.44 -13.82 -53.12
C ILE A 449 6.59 -15.03 -52.76
N ASP A 450 6.91 -16.17 -53.39
CA ASP A 450 6.32 -17.46 -53.01
C ASP A 450 7.00 -17.95 -51.73
N VAL A 451 6.21 -18.11 -50.67
CA VAL A 451 6.70 -18.47 -49.34
C VAL A 451 5.90 -19.65 -48.78
N PRO A 452 6.52 -20.58 -48.03
CA PRO A 452 5.79 -21.64 -47.32
C PRO A 452 4.65 -21.09 -46.46
N PHE A 453 3.64 -21.91 -46.11
CA PHE A 453 2.62 -21.45 -45.18
C PHE A 453 3.20 -21.25 -43.78
N ASP A 454 3.19 -20.01 -43.29
CA ASP A 454 3.77 -19.63 -42.01
C ASP A 454 3.35 -18.22 -41.57
N ASN A 455 3.71 -17.87 -40.34
CA ASN A 455 3.73 -16.49 -39.87
C ASN A 455 5.09 -15.85 -40.18
N TYR A 456 5.06 -14.79 -40.96
CA TYR A 456 6.23 -14.03 -41.36
C TYR A 456 6.34 -12.75 -40.52
N ARG A 457 7.55 -12.43 -40.07
CA ARG A 457 7.90 -11.10 -39.58
C ARG A 457 8.65 -10.37 -40.69
N VAL A 458 8.13 -9.22 -41.09
CA VAL A 458 8.73 -8.36 -42.12
C VAL A 458 9.27 -7.12 -41.43
N ILE A 459 10.60 -7.04 -41.41
CA ILE A 459 11.35 -5.95 -40.81
C ILE A 459 11.94 -5.14 -41.97
N ALA A 460 11.70 -3.85 -42.00
CA ALA A 460 12.32 -2.97 -42.97
C ALA A 460 13.08 -1.84 -42.28
N GLN A 461 14.27 -1.54 -42.79
CA GLN A 461 15.15 -0.50 -42.27
C GLN A 461 15.56 0.43 -43.41
N ALA A 462 15.41 1.72 -43.17
CA ALA A 462 15.84 2.77 -44.09
C ALA A 462 16.62 3.85 -43.33
N ASP A 463 17.47 4.57 -44.04
CA ASP A 463 18.32 5.61 -43.44
C ASP A 463 17.48 6.73 -42.83
N ASN A 464 17.82 7.13 -41.59
CA ASN A 464 17.16 8.20 -40.84
C ASN A 464 15.64 7.99 -40.58
N CYS A 465 15.17 6.75 -40.58
CA CYS A 465 13.78 6.38 -40.30
C CYS A 465 13.67 5.37 -39.15
N PHE A 466 12.52 5.33 -38.49
CA PHE A 466 12.24 4.28 -37.51
C PHE A 466 12.12 2.91 -38.19
N ILE A 467 12.49 1.84 -37.49
CA ILE A 467 12.39 0.48 -38.01
C ILE A 467 10.91 0.12 -38.21
N PHE A 468 10.56 -0.33 -39.41
CA PHE A 468 9.26 -0.92 -39.70
C PHE A 468 9.29 -2.40 -39.31
N ASP A 469 8.28 -2.86 -38.59
CA ASP A 469 8.16 -4.26 -38.17
C ASP A 469 6.69 -4.68 -38.14
N ARG A 470 6.33 -5.67 -38.96
CA ARG A 470 4.95 -6.18 -39.06
C ARG A 470 4.93 -7.69 -39.24
N SER A 471 3.95 -8.35 -38.63
CA SER A 471 3.64 -9.76 -38.91
C SER A 471 2.67 -9.92 -40.09
N ALA A 472 2.84 -10.98 -40.87
CA ALA A 472 1.92 -11.43 -41.91
C ALA A 472 1.67 -12.93 -41.80
N GLU A 473 0.40 -13.30 -41.76
CA GLU A 473 -0.05 -14.69 -41.64
C GLU A 473 -0.36 -15.24 -43.04
N VAL A 474 0.49 -16.14 -43.55
CA VAL A 474 0.35 -16.70 -44.89
C VAL A 474 -0.05 -18.17 -44.74
N PHE A 475 -1.36 -18.45 -44.74
CA PHE A 475 -1.91 -19.82 -44.59
C PHE A 475 -2.89 -20.21 -45.71
N SER A 476 -2.92 -19.45 -46.81
CA SER A 476 -3.70 -19.79 -47.99
C SER A 476 -3.04 -19.25 -49.26
N SER A 477 -3.52 -19.68 -50.42
CA SER A 477 -3.03 -19.20 -51.71
C SER A 477 -3.46 -17.77 -52.05
N THR A 478 -4.23 -17.09 -51.19
CA THR A 478 -4.57 -15.67 -51.41
C THR A 478 -3.35 -14.80 -51.09
N PRO A 479 -2.95 -13.87 -51.98
CA PRO A 479 -1.83 -12.98 -51.71
C PRO A 479 -2.04 -12.11 -50.47
N VAL A 480 -1.07 -12.12 -49.55
CA VAL A 480 -1.02 -11.21 -48.40
C VAL A 480 -0.14 -10.03 -48.77
N VAL A 481 -0.68 -8.81 -48.70
CA VAL A 481 0.03 -7.59 -49.11
C VAL A 481 0.52 -6.83 -47.87
N ILE A 482 1.82 -6.53 -47.81
CA ILE A 482 2.40 -5.61 -46.83
C ILE A 482 2.89 -4.36 -47.54
N ASN A 483 2.27 -3.23 -47.19
CA ASN A 483 2.75 -1.91 -47.59
C ASN A 483 3.70 -1.38 -46.52
N ILE A 484 4.91 -1.05 -46.93
CA ILE A 484 5.95 -0.50 -46.08
C ILE A 484 5.96 1.01 -46.26
N SER A 485 5.72 1.69 -45.14
CA SER A 485 5.79 3.14 -45.02
C SER A 485 6.61 3.47 -43.78
N PHE A 486 7.58 4.35 -43.92
CA PHE A 486 8.46 4.74 -42.82
C PHE A 486 8.01 6.01 -42.14
N ASP A 487 7.96 5.97 -40.81
CA ASP A 487 7.88 7.18 -40.00
C ASP A 487 9.29 7.74 -39.79
N SER A 488 9.45 9.05 -40.01
CA SER A 488 10.70 9.75 -39.74
C SER A 488 10.62 10.59 -38.47
N PRO A 489 11.73 10.72 -37.73
CA PRO A 489 11.79 11.64 -36.61
C PRO A 489 11.50 13.07 -37.09
N LYS A 490 10.58 13.77 -36.42
CA LYS A 490 10.26 15.18 -36.71
C LYS A 490 11.24 16.12 -36.02
N GLN A 491 11.83 17.06 -36.77
CA GLN A 491 12.81 18.03 -36.25
C GLN A 491 12.29 18.82 -35.04
N ARG A 492 11.02 19.25 -35.07
CA ARG A 492 10.39 19.95 -33.94
C ARG A 492 10.47 19.14 -32.63
N ASN A 493 10.23 17.83 -32.69
CA ASN A 493 10.31 16.97 -31.52
C ASN A 493 11.76 16.79 -31.08
N ALA A 494 12.70 16.67 -32.01
CA ALA A 494 14.12 16.60 -31.70
C ALA A 494 14.62 17.87 -30.98
N ILE A 495 14.19 19.06 -31.40
CA ILE A 495 14.51 20.33 -30.73
C ILE A 495 13.99 20.35 -29.29
N ILE A 496 12.74 19.89 -29.06
CA ILE A 496 12.17 19.79 -27.72
C ILE A 496 13.02 18.85 -26.86
N MET A 497 13.39 17.68 -27.39
CA MET A 497 14.22 16.71 -26.68
C MET A 497 15.61 17.27 -26.33
N SER A 498 16.29 17.92 -27.28
CA SER A 498 17.58 18.59 -27.02
C SER A 498 17.47 19.78 -26.05
N SER A 499 16.28 20.34 -25.85
CA SER A 499 16.00 21.40 -24.86
C SER A 499 15.74 20.84 -23.46
N ILE A 500 15.48 19.54 -23.33
CA ILE A 500 15.37 18.88 -22.01
C ILE A 500 16.77 18.50 -21.54
N MET A 501 17.56 17.89 -22.41
CA MET A 501 18.91 17.45 -22.09
C MET A 501 19.79 17.44 -23.35
N PRO A 502 21.02 17.97 -23.28
CA PRO A 502 21.94 17.93 -24.42
C PRO A 502 22.16 16.51 -24.94
N GLY A 503 21.99 16.30 -26.25
CA GLY A 503 22.16 15.02 -26.93
C GLY A 503 20.89 14.18 -27.11
N PHE A 504 19.80 14.47 -26.38
CA PHE A 504 18.55 13.72 -26.53
C PHE A 504 17.88 13.91 -27.90
N GLY A 505 17.92 15.11 -28.47
CA GLY A 505 17.38 15.33 -29.82
C GLY A 505 18.17 14.64 -30.90
N GLN A 506 19.49 14.57 -30.78
CA GLN A 506 20.38 13.83 -31.67
C GLN A 506 20.13 12.32 -31.59
N LEU A 507 19.93 11.77 -30.39
CA LEU A 507 19.54 10.36 -30.24
C LEU A 507 18.16 10.08 -30.86
N TYR A 508 17.19 10.98 -30.63
CA TYR A 508 15.86 10.87 -31.23
C TYR A 508 15.91 10.92 -32.77
N SER A 509 16.83 11.69 -33.35
CA SER A 509 17.06 11.75 -34.79
C SER A 509 18.05 10.70 -35.32
N LEU A 510 18.31 9.64 -34.55
CA LEU A 510 19.16 8.50 -34.91
C LEU A 510 20.64 8.87 -35.17
N GLN A 511 21.12 9.94 -34.54
CA GLN A 511 22.52 10.40 -34.57
C GLN A 511 23.25 10.01 -33.28
N ASP A 512 23.35 8.71 -33.00
CA ASP A 512 23.81 8.15 -31.72
C ASP A 512 25.18 8.66 -31.26
N SER A 513 26.12 8.81 -32.18
CA SER A 513 27.47 9.30 -31.88
C SER A 513 27.46 10.74 -31.36
N LYS A 514 26.77 11.64 -32.06
CA LYS A 514 26.63 13.05 -31.65
C LYS A 514 25.86 13.16 -30.34
N GLY A 515 24.76 12.41 -30.22
CA GLY A 515 23.94 12.37 -29.02
C GLY A 515 24.72 11.95 -27.78
N GLY A 516 25.53 10.89 -27.91
CA GLY A 516 26.43 10.44 -26.84
C GLY A 516 27.47 11.49 -26.44
N ILE A 517 28.10 12.17 -27.41
CA ILE A 517 29.11 13.21 -27.14
C ILE A 517 28.50 14.38 -26.36
N PHE A 518 27.34 14.89 -26.76
CA PHE A 518 26.67 15.98 -26.06
C PHE A 518 26.24 15.60 -24.65
N LEU A 519 25.72 14.39 -24.46
CA LEU A 519 25.35 13.88 -23.14
C LEU A 519 26.57 13.80 -22.21
N ILE A 520 27.63 13.13 -22.65
CA ILE A 520 28.84 12.91 -21.83
C ILE A 520 29.50 14.24 -21.48
N SER A 521 29.65 15.14 -22.45
CA SER A 521 30.29 16.45 -22.22
C SER A 521 29.47 17.33 -21.28
N SER A 522 28.13 17.33 -21.41
CA SER A 522 27.25 18.04 -20.49
C SER A 522 27.33 17.48 -19.06
N TRP A 523 27.28 16.14 -18.90
CA TRP A 523 27.44 15.49 -17.60
C TRP A 523 28.77 15.81 -16.95
N PHE A 524 29.87 15.77 -17.70
CA PHE A 524 31.19 16.12 -17.21
C PHE A 524 31.23 17.55 -16.66
N GLY A 525 30.66 18.51 -17.40
CA GLY A 525 30.58 19.91 -16.96
C GLY A 525 29.78 20.10 -15.67
N VAL A 526 28.64 19.42 -15.52
CA VAL A 526 27.81 19.44 -14.30
C VAL A 526 28.56 18.85 -13.11
N VAL A 527 29.21 17.68 -13.29
CA VAL A 527 30.00 17.04 -12.23
C VAL A 527 31.16 17.92 -11.79
N TRP A 528 31.84 18.56 -12.75
CA TRP A 528 32.91 19.50 -12.45
C TRP A 528 32.41 20.73 -11.69
N ALA A 529 31.28 21.32 -12.10
CA ALA A 529 30.66 22.44 -11.39
C ALA A 529 30.28 22.04 -9.95
N TYR A 530 29.67 20.87 -9.75
CA TYR A 530 29.32 20.35 -8.43
C TYR A 530 30.55 20.19 -7.53
N ASN A 531 31.61 19.54 -8.03
CA ASN A 531 32.85 19.38 -7.28
C ASN A 531 33.51 20.73 -6.96
N SER A 532 33.42 21.71 -7.87
CA SER A 532 33.94 23.07 -7.65
C SER A 532 33.17 23.81 -6.57
N VAL A 533 31.83 23.71 -6.53
CA VAL A 533 31.00 24.28 -5.45
C VAL A 533 31.36 23.65 -4.11
N LYS A 534 31.50 22.32 -4.07
CA LYS A 534 31.88 21.61 -2.85
C LYS A 534 33.22 22.09 -2.30
N ASN A 535 34.25 22.13 -3.15
CA ASN A 535 35.58 22.57 -2.74
C ASN A 535 35.61 24.05 -2.35
N TYR A 536 34.87 24.91 -3.06
CA TYR A 536 34.71 26.32 -2.70
C TYR A 536 34.12 26.49 -1.29
N ASN A 537 33.05 25.74 -0.97
CA ASN A 537 32.41 25.83 0.34
C ASN A 537 33.35 25.37 1.47
N VAL A 538 34.04 24.24 1.27
CA VAL A 538 35.03 23.74 2.25
C VAL A 538 36.14 24.75 2.49
N GLU A 539 36.68 25.34 1.42
CA GLU A 539 37.75 26.34 1.55
C GLU A 539 37.23 27.65 2.17
N LYS A 540 35.97 28.02 1.92
CA LYS A 540 35.33 29.16 2.57
C LYS A 540 35.18 28.96 4.07
N ASP A 541 34.75 27.78 4.51
CA ASP A 541 34.63 27.47 5.93
C ASP A 541 36.01 27.55 6.62
N ASN A 542 37.06 27.00 5.99
CA ASN A 542 38.44 27.11 6.49
C ASN A 542 38.92 28.58 6.57
N TYR A 543 38.62 29.40 5.55
CA TYR A 543 38.97 30.81 5.53
C TYR A 543 38.30 31.60 6.67
N ASP A 544 37.01 31.33 6.92
CA ASP A 544 36.25 31.98 7.97
C ASP A 544 36.76 31.56 9.36
N GLU A 545 37.17 30.29 9.55
CA GLU A 545 37.83 29.80 10.77
C GLU A 545 39.20 30.47 10.99
N LEU A 546 40.06 30.49 9.97
CA LEU A 546 41.37 31.16 10.03
C LEU A 546 41.24 32.65 10.35
N THR A 547 40.20 33.30 9.83
CA THR A 547 39.91 34.72 10.11
C THR A 547 39.57 34.93 11.59
N SER A 548 38.77 34.03 12.16
CA SER A 548 38.45 34.05 13.60
C SER A 548 39.71 33.86 14.46
N LEU A 549 40.56 32.89 14.12
CA LEU A 549 41.81 32.63 14.83
C LEU A 549 42.77 33.83 14.77
N TYR A 550 42.94 34.42 13.59
CA TYR A 550 43.75 35.64 13.40
C TYR A 550 43.25 36.80 14.29
N ASN A 551 41.94 37.08 14.27
CA ASN A 551 41.35 38.17 15.05
C ASN A 551 41.44 37.96 16.57
N SER A 552 41.54 36.71 17.03
CA SER A 552 41.68 36.36 18.46
C SER A 552 43.13 36.26 18.96
N SER A 553 44.11 36.30 18.05
CA SER A 553 45.53 36.10 18.37
C SER A 553 46.21 37.38 18.84
N VAL A 554 47.07 37.25 19.86
CA VAL A 554 47.84 38.38 20.45
C VAL A 554 49.36 38.20 20.27
N SER A 555 49.82 36.98 19.95
CA SER A 555 51.23 36.67 19.69
C SER A 555 51.65 37.08 18.28
N LEU A 556 52.81 37.72 18.13
CA LEU A 556 53.34 38.15 16.83
C LEU A 556 53.64 36.97 15.90
N ASP A 557 54.13 35.86 16.45
CA ASP A 557 54.42 34.65 15.69
C ASP A 557 53.12 34.00 15.15
N ASP A 558 52.04 34.01 15.94
CA ASP A 558 50.74 33.49 15.51
C ASP A 558 50.09 34.40 14.47
N LEU A 559 50.20 35.72 14.63
CA LEU A 559 49.68 36.69 13.66
C LEU A 559 50.33 36.52 12.29
N THR A 560 51.67 36.38 12.23
CA THR A 560 52.38 36.16 10.95
C THR A 560 52.03 34.81 10.31
N LYS A 561 51.88 33.76 11.13
CA LYS A 561 51.45 32.43 10.67
C LYS A 561 50.04 32.47 10.06
N TYR A 562 49.06 33.00 10.78
CA TYR A 562 47.68 33.05 10.31
C TYR A 562 47.50 34.01 9.13
N GLN A 563 48.25 35.11 9.06
CA GLN A 563 48.26 35.99 7.89
C GLN A 563 48.68 35.26 6.61
N LYS A 564 49.73 34.42 6.69
CA LYS A 564 50.16 33.61 5.55
C LYS A 564 49.07 32.62 5.13
N LEU A 565 48.54 31.85 6.09
CA LEU A 565 47.48 30.86 5.83
C LEU A 565 46.21 31.51 5.25
N LEU A 566 45.83 32.70 5.72
CA LEU A 566 44.71 33.47 5.17
C LEU A 566 44.96 33.89 3.72
N THR A 567 46.20 34.25 3.38
CA THR A 567 46.56 34.62 2.00
C THR A 567 46.47 33.39 1.09
N ASP A 568 47.04 32.27 1.51
CA ASP A 568 47.01 31.00 0.76
C ASP A 568 45.56 30.52 0.57
N SER A 569 44.75 30.55 1.64
CA SER A 569 43.34 30.16 1.59
C SER A 569 42.50 31.08 0.71
N LYS A 570 42.78 32.39 0.73
CA LYS A 570 42.12 33.37 -0.16
C LYS A 570 42.40 33.07 -1.63
N GLU A 571 43.65 32.74 -1.97
CA GLU A 571 44.04 32.36 -3.33
C GLU A 571 43.34 31.07 -3.78
N ASN A 572 43.27 30.05 -2.91
CA ASN A 572 42.53 28.81 -3.19
C ASN A 572 41.03 29.07 -3.39
N LEU A 573 40.42 29.94 -2.58
CA LEU A 573 39.01 30.31 -2.70
C LEU A 573 38.72 31.00 -4.04
N ASP A 574 39.59 31.92 -4.47
CA ASP A 574 39.47 32.59 -5.77
C ASP A 574 39.70 31.61 -6.93
N SER A 575 40.61 30.64 -6.78
CA SER A 575 40.85 29.56 -7.73
C SER A 575 39.64 28.64 -7.90
N HIS A 576 39.02 28.17 -6.81
CA HIS A 576 37.80 27.35 -6.88
C HIS A 576 36.60 28.12 -7.46
N LYS A 577 36.49 29.42 -7.16
CA LYS A 577 35.48 30.29 -7.77
C LYS A 577 35.70 30.41 -9.28
N LEU A 578 36.94 30.55 -9.73
CA LEU A 578 37.28 30.57 -11.15
C LEU A 578 36.93 29.23 -11.83
N GLN A 579 37.29 28.09 -11.22
CA GLN A 579 36.94 26.76 -11.73
C GLN A 579 35.43 26.58 -11.90
N LEU A 580 34.63 27.02 -10.92
CA LEU A 580 33.17 27.00 -11.02
C LEU A 580 32.67 27.84 -12.20
N SER A 581 33.18 29.06 -12.36
CA SER A 581 32.83 29.95 -13.48
C SER A 581 33.14 29.30 -14.84
N VAL A 582 34.30 28.66 -14.96
CA VAL A 582 34.71 27.97 -16.19
C VAL A 582 33.81 26.77 -16.47
N ALA A 583 33.52 25.95 -15.45
CA ALA A 583 32.66 24.77 -15.58
C ALA A 583 31.24 25.15 -16.04
N LEU A 584 30.65 26.18 -15.43
CA LEU A 584 29.33 26.69 -15.81
C LEU A 584 29.32 27.28 -17.23
N SER A 585 30.36 28.04 -17.60
CA SER A 585 30.47 28.65 -18.94
C SER A 585 30.58 27.59 -20.03
N LEU A 586 31.45 26.59 -19.84
CA LEU A 586 31.61 25.50 -20.80
C LEU A 586 30.33 24.66 -20.92
N THR A 587 29.67 24.37 -19.81
CA THR A 587 28.39 23.64 -19.81
C THR A 587 27.31 24.42 -20.57
N GLY A 588 27.24 25.73 -20.36
CA GLY A 588 26.34 26.62 -21.11
C GLY A 588 26.64 26.63 -22.62
N ILE A 589 27.92 26.68 -23.01
CA ILE A 589 28.33 26.60 -24.42
C ILE A 589 27.90 25.26 -25.02
N ILE A 590 28.19 24.13 -24.36
CA ILE A 590 27.79 22.80 -24.83
C ILE A 590 26.27 22.72 -25.04
N TYR A 591 25.51 23.26 -24.09
CA TYR A 591 24.05 23.28 -24.16
C TYR A 591 23.54 24.05 -25.39
N ILE A 592 24.09 25.24 -25.64
CA ILE A 592 23.76 26.07 -26.80
C ILE A 592 24.19 25.38 -28.10
N THR A 593 25.39 24.82 -28.17
CA THR A 593 25.89 24.12 -29.35
C THR A 593 25.04 22.90 -29.70
N ASN A 594 24.56 22.15 -28.70
CA ASN A 594 23.62 21.05 -28.89
C ASN A 594 22.30 21.51 -29.58
N LEU A 595 21.77 22.68 -29.18
CA LEU A 595 20.56 23.24 -29.78
C LEU A 595 20.82 23.75 -31.20
N ILE A 596 21.97 24.40 -31.43
CA ILE A 596 22.38 24.84 -32.78
C ILE A 596 22.54 23.62 -33.71
N ASP A 597 23.18 22.55 -33.24
CA ASP A 597 23.38 21.32 -34.01
C ASP A 597 22.05 20.73 -34.49
N ILE A 598 21.07 20.57 -33.59
CA ILE A 598 19.78 19.98 -33.99
C ILE A 598 18.90 20.93 -34.84
N CYS A 599 19.04 22.25 -34.68
CA CYS A 599 18.29 23.23 -35.47
C CYS A 599 18.84 23.35 -36.91
N PHE A 600 20.16 23.29 -37.09
CA PHE A 600 20.80 23.59 -38.38
C PHE A 600 21.41 22.37 -39.08
N PHE A 601 21.75 21.32 -38.36
CA PHE A 601 22.39 20.10 -38.88
C PHE A 601 21.52 18.84 -38.64
N TYR A 602 20.20 19.04 -38.70
CA TYR A 602 19.23 17.96 -38.66
C TYR A 602 19.39 17.03 -39.88
N PRO A 603 19.30 15.69 -39.73
CA PRO A 603 19.46 14.80 -40.86
C PRO A 603 18.31 15.02 -41.84
N SER A 604 18.63 15.34 -43.10
CA SER A 604 17.60 15.48 -44.13
C SER A 604 17.07 14.10 -44.49
N VAL A 605 15.76 13.90 -44.34
CA VAL A 605 15.05 12.76 -44.93
C VAL A 605 14.84 13.09 -46.41
N TYR A 606 15.16 12.16 -47.30
CA TYR A 606 15.01 12.32 -48.74
C TYR A 606 13.60 12.86 -49.06
N HIS A 607 13.51 14.05 -49.68
CA HIS A 607 12.22 14.60 -50.07
C HIS A 607 11.60 13.75 -51.19
N GLN A 608 10.33 13.38 -51.01
CA GLN A 608 9.54 12.63 -51.97
C GLN A 608 9.59 13.31 -53.35
N ASN A 609 10.04 12.58 -54.37
CA ASN A 609 9.94 13.02 -55.75
C ASN A 609 8.50 12.81 -56.23
N ILE A 610 7.99 13.78 -57.00
CA ILE A 610 6.77 13.63 -57.79
C ILE A 610 6.99 12.41 -58.71
N SER A 611 6.17 11.38 -58.55
CA SER A 611 6.18 10.23 -59.46
C SER A 611 5.10 10.39 -60.52
N PHE A 612 5.50 10.20 -61.77
CA PHE A 612 4.59 10.17 -62.92
C PHE A 612 4.51 8.72 -63.39
N ASN A 613 3.42 8.04 -63.06
CA ASN A 613 3.18 6.68 -63.56
C ASN A 613 2.27 6.75 -64.78
N PHE A 614 2.80 6.39 -65.95
CA PHE A 614 1.99 6.24 -67.16
C PHE A 614 1.25 4.90 -67.12
N ASN A 615 -0.08 4.94 -67.12
CA ASN A 615 -0.89 3.73 -67.17
C ASN A 615 -1.24 3.40 -68.63
N PRO A 616 -0.66 2.34 -69.23
CA PRO A 616 -0.85 2.03 -70.64
C PRO A 616 -2.24 1.45 -70.97
N ILE A 617 -3.02 1.04 -69.97
CA ILE A 617 -4.36 0.46 -70.15
C ILE A 617 -5.42 1.56 -70.33
N VAL A 618 -5.23 2.70 -69.66
CA VAL A 618 -6.18 3.83 -69.60
C VAL A 618 -5.62 5.13 -70.20
N ASN A 619 -4.36 5.11 -70.66
CA ASN A 619 -3.71 6.16 -71.46
C ASN A 619 -3.69 7.55 -70.79
N TYR A 620 -3.49 7.59 -69.47
CA TYR A 620 -3.29 8.82 -68.71
C TYR A 620 -2.08 8.68 -67.75
N TYR A 621 -1.55 9.82 -67.33
CA TYR A 621 -0.50 9.90 -66.31
C TYR A 621 -1.14 10.03 -64.93
N GLU A 622 -0.85 9.08 -64.05
CA GLU A 622 -1.24 9.14 -62.66
C GLU A 622 -0.16 9.91 -61.90
N VAL A 623 -0.51 11.12 -61.43
CA VAL A 623 0.36 11.96 -60.61
C VAL A 623 0.02 11.67 -59.16
N SER A 624 0.93 10.99 -58.47
CA SER A 624 0.75 10.65 -57.06
C SER A 624 1.52 11.65 -56.21
N TYR A 625 0.78 12.45 -55.45
CA TYR A 625 1.32 13.31 -54.41
C TYR A 625 1.37 12.52 -53.11
N HIS A 626 2.57 12.27 -52.61
CA HIS A 626 2.76 11.79 -51.26
C HIS A 626 3.26 12.99 -50.43
N PHE A 627 2.63 13.24 -49.29
CA PHE A 627 2.99 14.27 -48.31
C PHE A 627 3.90 13.68 -47.22
#